data_AF-A0A2S6TMQ8-F1
#
_entry.id   AF-A0A2S6TMQ8-F1
#
_cell.length_a   1.000
_cell.length_b   1.000
_cell.length_c   1.000
_cell.angle_alpha   90.00
_cell.angle_beta   90.00
_cell.angle_gamma   90.00
#
_symmetry.space_group_name_H-M   'P 1'
#
loop_
_entity.id
_entity.type
_entity.pdbx_description
1 polymer ?
#
loop_
_entity_poly.entity_id
_entity_poly.type
_entity_poly.pdbx_seq_one_letter_code
_entity_poly.pdbx_strand_id
1 'polypeptide(L)' 'RLTGAIHVYGGDFFSTARSEWDAETLNEQPYDVEKNMRLFEEFGTA' A
#
# COMPACT_ATOMS: atom_id res chain seq x y z
N ARG A 1 -21.39 -7.04 4.94
CA ARG A 1 -20.98 -5.93 5.84
C ARG A 1 -19.69 -5.37 5.30
N LEU A 2 -19.66 -4.13 4.81
CA LEU A 2 -18.44 -3.52 4.28
C LEU A 2 -17.53 -3.15 5.46
N THR A 3 -16.28 -3.60 5.43
CA THR A 3 -15.21 -3.12 6.32
C THR A 3 -14.39 -2.12 5.53
N GLY A 4 -14.33 -0.87 5.99
CA GLY A 4 -13.55 0.18 5.38
C GLY A 4 -12.78 0.96 6.45
N ALA A 5 -11.68 1.56 6.05
CA ALA A 5 -10.88 2.44 6.88
C ALA A 5 -10.66 3.77 6.14
N ILE A 6 -10.50 4.85 6.91
CA ILE A 6 -10.11 6.17 6.38
C ILE A 6 -8.69 6.42 6.85
N HIS A 7 -7.77 6.60 5.91
CA HIS A 7 -6.38 6.94 6.22
C HIS A 7 -6.17 8.44 5.96
N VAL A 8 -5.62 9.16 6.94
CA VAL A 8 -5.32 10.60 6.84
C VAL A 8 -3.83 10.79 7.01
N TYR A 9 -3.19 11.47 6.05
CA TYR A 9 -1.77 11.78 6.05
C TYR A 9 -1.55 13.29 5.91
N GLY A 10 -0.51 13.82 6.56
CA GLY A 10 -0.17 15.25 6.52
C GLY A 10 0.55 15.73 5.26
N GLY A 11 0.74 14.87 4.27
CA GLY A 11 1.44 15.15 3.02
C GLY A 11 1.02 14.18 1.92
N ASP A 12 1.67 14.27 0.76
CA ASP A 12 1.38 13.40 -0.38
C ASP A 12 1.86 11.97 -0.09
N PHE A 13 0.92 11.07 0.20
CA PHE A 13 1.21 9.68 0.51
C PHE A 13 1.86 8.95 -0.67
N PHE A 14 1.48 9.26 -1.90
CA PHE A 14 1.88 8.56 -3.11
C PHE A 14 3.23 9.03 -3.64
N SER A 15 3.56 10.32 -3.47
CA SER A 15 4.84 10.87 -3.93
C SER A 15 5.95 10.80 -2.87
N THR A 16 5.61 10.57 -1.60
CA THR A 16 6.60 10.48 -0.52
C THR A 16 7.28 9.11 -0.54
N ALA A 17 8.62 9.09 -0.63
CA ALA A 17 9.40 7.86 -0.56
C ALA A 17 9.18 7.15 0.79
N ARG A 18 8.93 5.83 0.72
CA ARG A 18 8.70 4.94 1.86
C ARG A 18 9.44 3.63 1.64
N SER A 19 9.60 2.83 2.69
CA SER A 19 10.06 1.44 2.61
C SER A 19 8.94 0.46 2.97
N GLU A 20 9.05 -0.76 2.48
CA GLU A 20 8.28 -1.93 2.88
C GLU A 20 9.23 -3.09 3.21
N TRP A 21 8.68 -4.13 3.83
CA TRP A 21 9.40 -5.37 4.10
C TRP A 21 8.84 -6.46 3.21
N ASP A 22 9.74 -7.19 2.53
CA ASP A 22 9.36 -8.40 1.83
C ASP A 22 8.98 -9.50 2.83
N ALA A 23 7.82 -10.12 2.64
CA ALA A 23 7.25 -11.05 3.62
C ALA A 23 7.98 -12.41 3.68
N GLU A 24 8.70 -12.79 2.62
CA GLU A 24 9.38 -14.08 2.54
C GLU A 24 10.84 -13.98 2.98
N THR A 25 11.54 -12.94 2.51
CA THR A 25 12.96 -12.73 2.74
C THR A 25 13.26 -11.85 3.95
N LEU A 26 12.24 -11.12 4.45
CA LEU A 26 12.34 -10.20 5.58
C LEU A 26 13.37 -9.08 5.36
N ASN A 27 13.55 -8.65 4.12
CA ASN A 27 14.42 -7.53 3.77
C ASN A 27 13.60 -6.25 3.60
N GLU A 28 14.16 -5.14 4.06
CA GLU A 28 13.62 -3.81 3.80
C GLU A 28 13.95 -3.37 2.37
N GLN A 29 12.95 -2.84 1.67
CA GLN A 29 13.05 -2.39 0.28
C GLN A 29 12.20 -1.14 0.04
N PRO A 30 12.40 -0.38 -1.05
CA PRO A 30 11.53 0.73 -1.41
C PRO A 30 10.07 0.28 -1.57
N TYR A 31 9.14 1.11 -1.10
CA TYR A 31 7.70 0.85 -1.19
C TYR A 31 7.23 0.89 -2.65
N ASP A 32 6.60 -0.19 -3.12
CA ASP A 32 6.01 -0.26 -4.46
C ASP A 32 4.52 0.12 -4.39
N VAL A 33 4.26 1.42 -4.54
CA VAL A 33 2.91 1.96 -4.50
C VAL A 33 2.05 1.46 -5.66
N GLU A 34 2.64 1.26 -6.84
CA GLU A 34 1.90 0.82 -8.03
C GLU A 34 1.42 -0.62 -7.89
N LYS A 35 2.28 -1.51 -7.37
CA LYS A 35 1.93 -2.89 -7.04
C LYS A 35 0.73 -2.92 -6.09
N ASN A 36 0.77 -2.10 -5.04
CA ASN A 36 -0.30 -2.09 -4.04
C ASN A 36 -1.61 -1.51 -4.60
N MET A 37 -1.55 -0.49 -5.44
CA MET A 37 -2.76 0.02 -6.13
C MET A 37 -3.38 -1.04 -7.05
N ARG A 38 -2.57 -1.78 -7.81
CA ARG A 38 -3.05 -2.90 -8.63
C ARG A 38 -3.75 -3.99 -7.80
N LEU A 39 -3.18 -4.34 -6.64
CA LEU A 39 -3.81 -5.28 -5.68
C LEU A 39 -5.17 -4.77 -5.18
N PHE A 40 -5.28 -3.48 -4.85
CA PHE A 40 -6.57 -2.90 -4.45
C PHE A 40 -7.60 -2.93 -5.57
N GLU A 41 -7.20 -2.73 -6.82
CA GLU A 41 -8.11 -2.83 -7.98
C GLU A 41 -8.56 -4.28 -8.22
N GLU A 42 -7.65 -5.25 -8.11
CA GLU A 42 -7.92 -6.67 -8.34
C GLU A 42 -8.84 -7.28 -7.27
N PHE A 43 -8.62 -6.92 -5.99
CA PHE A 43 -9.33 -7.53 -4.86
C PHE A 43 -10.40 -6.62 -4.23
N GLY A 44 -10.49 -5.35 -4.67
CA GLY A 44 -11.43 -4.36 -4.16
C GLY A 44 -12.82 -4.40 -4.80
N THR A 45 -13.04 -5.22 -5.83
CA THR A 45 -14.38 -5.46 -6.38
C THR A 45 -15.12 -6.49 -5.53
N ALA A 46 -16.15 -6.04 -4.82
CA ALA A 46 -17.09 -6.89 -4.08
C ALA A 46 -18.10 -7.58 -5.01
#